data_AF-A0A4Y2H2N1-F1
#
_entry.id   AF-A0A4Y2H2N1-F1
#
_cell.length_a   1.000
_cell.length_b   1.000
_cell.length_c   1.000
_cell.angle_alpha   90.00
_cell.angle_beta   90.00
_cell.angle_gamma   90.00
#
_symmetry.space_group_name_H-M   'P 1'
#
loop_
_entity.id
_entity.type
_entity.pdbx_description
1 polymer ?
#
loop_
_entity_poly.entity_id
_entity_poly.type
_entity_poly.pdbx_seq_one_letter_code
_entity_poly.pdbx_strand_id
1 'polypeptide(L)'
;MVSDKIVQGLLGKLLQKRLIRETARKVKTLQDVVSDCKAAERSTAQAREMNGNQTEAADAVSHDKIETVSFSIVPEGAQVNVIPKSEILKWKEKPLVLKAKQQVLEYSDNLVPIIGECSLACETNKVKEDFKFIVTTLESSTILGLSACEKLRLIKRLYNVRKGSGCSRIVETPQLIIKKFSDEFSGMGRLNREVKFKLMKNCIPNVTAQRKIPLALHDKVKEKLQPMVETVFITKVDEPTKWVNNMVVVNAPKKLRFRLDPRPFNEVIKKPTTQSHLLIAS
;
A
#
# COMPACT_ATOMS: atom_id res chain seq x y z
N MET A 1 -14.46 -40.01 5.16
CA MET A 1 -13.42 -39.43 6.03
C MET A 1 -13.57 -37.92 5.96
N VAL A 2 -14.25 -37.31 6.93
CA VAL A 2 -14.50 -35.87 7.01
C VAL A 2 -13.89 -35.40 8.32
N SER A 3 -12.80 -34.66 8.24
CA SER A 3 -12.23 -33.92 9.36
C SER A 3 -11.48 -32.74 8.80
N ASP A 4 -11.97 -31.53 9.05
CA ASP A 4 -11.22 -30.48 9.75
C ASP A 4 -12.05 -29.19 9.75
N LYS A 5 -12.67 -28.86 10.89
CA LYS A 5 -12.18 -27.91 11.91
C LYS A 5 -12.37 -26.45 11.49
N ILE A 6 -13.56 -25.92 11.80
CA ILE A 6 -13.75 -24.48 12.00
C ILE A 6 -13.42 -24.19 13.46
N VAL A 7 -12.25 -23.62 13.73
CA VAL A 7 -11.91 -23.05 15.04
C VAL A 7 -11.34 -21.65 14.84
N GLN A 8 -12.19 -20.64 14.96
CA GLN A 8 -11.85 -19.26 15.37
C GLN A 8 -13.15 -18.43 15.41
N GLY A 9 -13.49 -17.66 16.43
CA GLY A 9 -12.90 -17.47 17.74
C GLY A 9 -13.99 -16.94 18.68
N LEU A 10 -14.18 -17.59 19.82
CA LEU A 10 -14.95 -17.04 20.92
C LEU A 10 -13.95 -16.48 21.93
N LEU A 11 -13.91 -15.16 22.10
CA LEU A 11 -12.97 -14.45 22.99
C LEU A 11 -13.14 -14.79 24.49
N GLY A 12 -14.22 -15.50 24.86
CA GLY A 12 -14.51 -15.87 26.25
C GLY A 12 -14.16 -17.32 26.61
N LYS A 13 -13.09 -17.53 27.41
CA LYS A 13 -12.67 -18.86 27.91
C LYS A 13 -13.77 -19.62 28.68
N LEU A 14 -14.67 -18.92 29.37
CA LEU A 14 -15.77 -19.55 30.13
C LEU A 14 -16.92 -19.99 29.22
N LEU A 15 -17.27 -19.16 28.23
CA LEU A 15 -18.30 -19.45 27.23
C LEU A 15 -17.90 -20.68 26.40
N GLN A 16 -16.63 -20.72 25.99
CA GLN A 16 -16.04 -21.84 25.25
C GLN A 16 -16.13 -23.15 26.06
N LYS A 17 -15.77 -23.14 27.35
CA LYS A 17 -15.89 -24.32 28.22
C LYS A 17 -17.34 -24.78 28.40
N ARG A 18 -18.31 -23.86 28.48
CA ARG A 18 -19.74 -24.18 28.63
C ARG A 18 -20.32 -24.79 27.35
N LEU A 19 -20.01 -24.19 26.20
CA LEU A 19 -20.43 -24.68 24.88
C LEU A 19 -19.85 -26.07 24.58
N ILE A 20 -18.58 -26.33 24.91
CA ILE A 20 -17.96 -27.66 24.75
C ILE A 20 -18.66 -28.71 25.63
N ARG A 21 -19.02 -28.37 26.88
CA ARG A 21 -19.76 -29.29 27.76
C ARG A 21 -21.18 -29.58 27.26
N GLU A 22 -21.87 -28.58 26.73
CA GLU A 22 -23.25 -28.76 26.25
C GLU A 22 -23.34 -29.46 24.89
N THR A 23 -22.41 -29.17 23.97
CA THR A 23 -22.31 -29.91 22.69
C THR A 23 -21.90 -31.36 22.87
N ALA A 24 -21.17 -31.69 23.94
CA ALA A 24 -20.88 -33.08 24.30
C ALA A 24 -22.11 -33.85 24.82
N ARG A 25 -23.16 -33.16 25.31
CA ARG A 25 -24.40 -33.78 25.82
C ARG A 25 -25.48 -33.95 24.75
N LYS A 26 -25.56 -33.05 23.78
CA LYS A 26 -26.53 -33.12 22.68
C LYS A 26 -25.93 -32.45 21.45
N VAL A 27 -26.01 -33.12 20.30
CA VAL A 27 -25.54 -32.55 19.02
C VAL A 27 -26.43 -31.34 18.71
N LYS A 28 -25.84 -30.14 18.73
CA LYS A 28 -26.51 -28.87 18.47
C LYS A 28 -26.19 -28.39 17.06
N THR A 29 -27.18 -27.79 16.39
CA THR A 29 -26.97 -27.17 15.08
C THR A 29 -26.32 -25.79 15.25
N LEU A 30 -25.75 -25.25 14.16
CA LEU A 30 -25.13 -23.92 14.16
C LEU A 30 -26.07 -22.81 14.64
N GLN A 31 -27.38 -22.93 14.38
CA GLN A 31 -28.37 -21.95 14.81
C GLN A 31 -28.58 -21.96 16.33
N ASP A 32 -28.56 -23.15 16.94
CA ASP A 32 -28.67 -23.31 18.39
C ASP A 32 -27.46 -22.69 19.11
N VAL A 33 -26.25 -22.91 18.57
CA VAL A 33 -25.01 -22.34 19.09
C VAL A 33 -25.02 -20.81 19.05
N VAL A 34 -25.55 -20.21 17.98
CA VAL A 34 -25.67 -18.76 17.87
C VAL A 34 -26.69 -18.20 18.84
N SER A 35 -27.80 -18.92 19.09
CA SER A 35 -28.81 -18.53 20.09
C SER A 35 -28.22 -18.52 21.50
N ASP A 36 -27.48 -19.56 21.87
CA ASP A 36 -26.84 -19.67 23.19
C ASP A 36 -25.79 -18.58 23.42
N CYS A 37 -24.99 -18.25 22.39
CA CYS A 37 -24.04 -17.14 22.45
C CYS A 37 -24.74 -15.80 22.67
N LYS A 38 -25.83 -15.53 21.94
CA LYS A 38 -26.61 -14.29 22.11
C LYS A 38 -27.28 -14.20 23.48
N ALA A 39 -27.77 -15.31 24.02
CA ALA A 39 -28.36 -15.36 25.35
C ALA A 39 -27.31 -15.05 26.43
N ALA A 40 -26.12 -15.64 26.31
CA ALA A 40 -25.03 -15.40 27.25
C ALA A 40 -24.49 -13.95 27.18
N GLU A 41 -24.39 -13.36 26.00
CA GLU A 41 -24.04 -11.95 25.84
C GLU A 41 -25.06 -11.03 26.53
N ARG A 42 -26.36 -11.30 26.35
CA ARG A 42 -27.45 -10.56 27.04
C ARG A 42 -27.35 -10.69 28.55
N SER A 43 -27.07 -11.88 29.08
CA SER A 43 -26.86 -12.07 30.53
C SER A 43 -25.63 -11.33 31.04
N THR A 44 -24.54 -11.27 30.28
CA THR A 44 -23.34 -10.49 30.69
C THR A 44 -23.58 -8.99 30.65
N ALA A 45 -24.40 -8.50 29.71
CA ALA A 45 -24.81 -7.10 29.66
C ALA A 45 -25.70 -6.75 30.86
N GLN A 46 -26.69 -7.59 31.18
CA GLN A 46 -27.55 -7.41 32.35
C GLN A 46 -26.78 -7.48 33.68
N ALA A 47 -25.80 -8.39 33.81
CA ALA A 47 -24.96 -8.47 35.00
C ALA A 47 -24.01 -7.27 35.15
N ARG A 48 -23.58 -6.65 34.03
CA ARG A 48 -22.80 -5.40 34.05
C ARG A 48 -23.66 -4.21 34.46
N GLU A 49 -24.91 -4.16 34.01
CA GLU A 49 -25.86 -3.12 34.43
C GLU A 49 -26.23 -3.24 35.91
N MET A 50 -26.37 -4.45 36.45
CA MET A 50 -26.65 -4.64 37.89
C MET A 50 -25.45 -4.35 38.80
N ASN A 51 -24.20 -4.51 38.31
CA ASN A 51 -22.99 -4.21 39.07
C ASN A 51 -22.55 -2.73 39.00
N GLY A 52 -23.28 -1.87 38.27
CA GLY A 52 -22.96 -0.45 38.09
C GLY A 52 -23.34 0.47 39.25
N ASN A 53 -23.95 -0.04 40.33
CA ASN A 53 -24.57 0.79 41.38
C ASN A 53 -24.04 0.60 42.81
N GLN A 54 -22.77 0.25 43.00
CA GLN A 54 -22.13 0.37 44.32
C GLN A 54 -20.65 0.79 44.18
N THR A 55 -20.39 2.09 44.15
CA THR A 55 -19.39 2.78 45.01
C THR A 55 -19.38 4.28 44.67
N GLU A 56 -20.26 5.02 45.32
CA GLU A 56 -19.96 6.41 45.68
C GLU A 56 -19.18 6.41 47.00
N ALA A 57 -18.26 7.37 47.10
CA ALA A 57 -17.60 7.89 48.30
C ALA A 57 -16.54 6.99 48.99
N ALA A 58 -15.29 7.18 48.59
CA ALA A 58 -14.21 7.35 49.57
C ALA A 58 -13.12 8.28 49.00
N ASP A 59 -12.87 9.34 49.76
CA ASP A 59 -11.63 10.09 49.91
C ASP A 59 -11.16 11.02 48.79
N ALA A 60 -11.38 12.30 49.08
CA ALA A 60 -10.51 13.39 48.67
C ALA A 60 -9.05 13.09 49.02
N VAL A 61 -8.12 13.40 48.11
CA VAL A 61 -6.86 14.15 48.36
C VAL A 61 -5.99 14.13 47.09
N SER A 62 -5.88 15.33 46.52
CA SER A 62 -4.69 15.99 45.95
C SER A 62 -3.91 15.46 44.72
N HIS A 63 -3.70 16.44 43.83
CA HIS A 63 -2.62 16.62 42.85
C HIS A 63 -2.76 15.99 41.47
N ASP A 64 -3.45 16.73 40.58
CA ASP A 64 -3.07 16.84 39.17
C ASP A 64 -1.56 17.13 39.05
N LYS A 65 -0.78 16.15 38.59
CA LYS A 65 0.62 16.31 38.18
C LYS A 65 0.75 15.78 36.77
N ILE A 66 0.51 16.65 35.80
CA ILE A 66 0.61 16.34 34.37
C ILE A 66 2.09 16.48 34.00
N GLU A 67 2.77 15.37 33.67
CA GLU A 67 4.10 15.40 33.08
C GLU A 67 3.97 15.57 31.56
N THR A 68 4.45 16.71 31.05
CA THR A 68 4.34 17.05 29.62
C THR A 68 5.44 16.35 28.83
N VAL A 69 5.04 15.41 27.97
CA VAL A 69 5.94 14.68 27.07
C VAL A 69 5.66 15.11 25.64
N SER A 70 6.72 15.43 24.89
CA SER A 70 6.61 15.70 23.45
C SER A 70 6.60 14.39 22.67
N PHE A 71 5.50 14.14 21.97
CA PHE A 71 5.34 12.95 21.12
C PHE A 71 5.62 13.27 19.65
N SER A 72 6.46 12.46 19.01
CA SER A 72 6.56 12.43 17.56
C SER A 72 5.38 11.63 16.99
N ILE A 73 4.48 12.33 16.31
CA ILE A 73 3.32 11.71 15.67
C ILE A 73 3.77 11.20 14.30
N VAL A 74 3.67 9.89 14.08
CA VAL A 74 3.90 9.26 12.77
C VAL A 74 2.57 8.64 12.29
N PRO A 75 1.71 9.42 11.62
CA PRO A 75 0.32 9.05 11.30
C PRO A 75 0.15 7.72 10.56
N GLU A 76 1.10 7.35 9.72
CA GLU A 76 0.96 6.24 8.77
C GLU A 76 2.00 5.13 8.97
N GLY A 77 3.02 5.37 9.81
CA GLY A 77 4.17 4.45 9.95
C GLY A 77 4.18 3.61 11.23
N ALA A 78 3.47 4.03 12.28
CA ALA A 78 3.53 3.37 13.59
C ALA A 78 2.21 2.70 13.97
N GLN A 79 2.23 1.38 14.12
CA GLN A 79 1.07 0.61 14.62
C GLN A 79 1.03 0.54 16.16
N VAL A 80 2.18 0.75 16.81
CA VAL A 80 2.36 0.55 18.25
C VAL A 80 2.94 1.82 18.87
N ASN A 81 2.58 2.10 20.13
CA ASN A 81 3.14 3.23 20.86
C ASN A 81 4.47 2.85 21.50
N VAL A 82 5.50 3.68 21.35
CA VAL A 82 6.86 3.40 21.81
C VAL A 82 7.39 4.56 22.65
N ILE A 83 7.98 4.24 23.80
CA ILE A 83 8.63 5.21 24.69
C ILE A 83 10.03 4.70 25.02
N PRO A 84 11.08 5.52 24.88
CA PRO A 84 12.42 5.16 25.30
C PRO A 84 12.52 5.18 26.83
N LYS A 85 13.34 4.27 27.39
CA LYS A 85 13.59 4.20 28.84
C LYS A 85 14.13 5.53 29.41
N SER A 86 14.88 6.28 28.60
CA SER A 86 15.46 7.57 28.97
C SER A 86 14.41 8.62 29.32
N GLU A 87 13.24 8.60 28.68
CA GLU A 87 12.13 9.50 29.02
C GLU A 87 11.45 9.11 30.33
N ILE A 88 11.20 7.82 30.55
CA ILE A 88 10.62 7.30 31.80
C ILE A 88 11.53 7.57 33.00
N LEU A 89 12.85 7.58 32.81
CA LEU A 89 13.82 7.89 33.86
C LEU A 89 13.74 9.35 34.36
N LYS A 90 13.22 10.28 33.54
CA LYS A 90 13.04 11.69 33.91
C LYS A 90 11.81 11.90 34.81
N TRP A 91 10.90 10.94 34.84
CA TRP A 91 9.61 11.05 35.53
C TRP A 91 9.79 10.83 37.02
N LYS A 92 9.07 11.63 37.82
CA LYS A 92 9.13 11.52 39.30
C LYS A 92 8.49 10.23 39.79
N GLU A 93 7.43 9.77 39.12
CA GLU A 93 6.77 8.50 39.36
C GLU A 93 6.98 7.56 38.17
N LYS A 94 7.61 6.42 38.43
CA LYS A 94 7.93 5.44 37.38
C LYS A 94 6.72 4.53 37.16
N PRO A 95 6.21 4.42 35.93
CA PRO A 95 5.12 3.51 35.62
C PRO A 95 5.56 2.06 35.80
N LEU A 96 4.62 1.19 36.19
CA LEU A 96 4.87 -0.24 36.29
C LEU A 96 5.14 -0.82 34.89
N VAL A 97 6.38 -1.25 34.67
CA VAL A 97 6.80 -1.91 33.43
C VAL A 97 6.63 -3.41 33.59
N LEU A 98 5.66 -3.98 32.87
CA LEU A 98 5.39 -5.41 32.81
C LEU A 98 6.22 -6.07 31.70
N LYS A 99 6.52 -7.36 31.83
CA LYS A 99 7.26 -8.09 30.77
C LYS A 99 6.46 -8.10 29.48
N ALA A 100 7.06 -7.60 28.40
CA ALA A 100 6.43 -7.59 27.09
C ALA A 100 6.23 -9.01 26.56
N LYS A 101 5.08 -9.27 25.96
CA LYS A 101 4.79 -10.58 25.33
C LYS A 101 5.02 -10.58 23.81
N GLN A 102 5.19 -9.40 23.23
CA GLN A 102 5.25 -9.20 21.78
C GLN A 102 6.60 -8.62 21.37
N GLN A 103 7.08 -9.03 20.21
CA GLN A 103 8.23 -8.42 19.54
C GLN A 103 7.72 -7.34 18.59
N VAL A 104 8.46 -6.25 18.48
CA VAL A 104 8.18 -5.15 17.54
C VAL A 104 9.34 -5.04 16.57
N LEU A 105 9.00 -4.85 15.31
CA LEU A 105 9.95 -4.63 14.23
C LEU A 105 9.94 -3.14 13.87
N GLU A 106 11.12 -2.62 13.57
CA GLU A 106 11.28 -1.34 12.91
C GLU A 106 10.91 -1.47 11.42
N TYR A 107 10.75 -0.35 10.72
CA TYR A 107 10.53 -0.32 9.28
C TYR A 107 11.61 -1.06 8.47
N SER A 108 12.85 -1.10 8.96
CA SER A 108 13.98 -1.78 8.32
C SER A 108 14.08 -3.27 8.66
N ASP A 109 12.99 -3.90 9.13
CA ASP A 109 12.93 -5.30 9.61
C ASP A 109 13.88 -5.62 10.78
N ASN A 110 14.40 -4.60 11.47
CA ASN A 110 15.21 -4.76 12.66
C ASN A 110 14.33 -5.00 13.90
N LEU A 111 14.74 -5.93 14.76
CA LEU A 111 14.06 -6.16 16.04
C LEU A 111 14.32 -5.00 17.01
N VAL A 112 13.24 -4.42 17.53
CA VAL A 112 13.32 -3.39 18.56
C VAL A 112 13.63 -4.05 19.92
N PRO A 113 14.66 -3.61 20.66
CA PRO A 113 15.00 -4.14 21.98
C PRO A 113 13.98 -3.66 23.03
N ILE A 114 13.05 -4.55 23.40
CA ILE A 114 11.96 -4.25 24.32
C ILE A 114 12.34 -4.64 25.76
N ILE A 115 12.23 -3.69 26.68
CA ILE A 115 12.37 -3.93 28.13
C ILE A 115 11.05 -4.41 28.72
N GLY A 116 9.94 -3.82 28.27
CA GLY A 116 8.61 -4.18 28.75
C GLY A 116 7.50 -3.31 28.18
N GLU A 117 6.32 -3.44 28.76
CA GLU A 117 5.10 -2.72 28.42
C GLU A 117 4.62 -1.93 29.63
N CYS A 118 4.24 -0.66 29.46
CA CYS A 118 3.61 0.16 30.48
C CYS A 118 2.25 0.68 29.98
N SER A 119 1.30 0.88 30.89
CA SER A 119 0.03 1.56 30.59
C SER A 119 0.12 2.98 31.14
N LEU A 120 -0.18 3.98 30.31
CA LEU A 120 -0.13 5.38 30.68
C LEU A 120 -1.45 6.06 30.33
N ALA A 121 -1.94 6.87 31.27
CA ALA A 121 -3.05 7.78 31.01
C ALA A 121 -2.55 8.96 30.18
N CYS A 122 -3.07 9.12 28.96
CA CYS A 122 -2.74 10.24 28.10
C CYS A 122 -3.92 11.20 28.02
N GLU A 123 -3.65 12.47 28.32
CA GLU A 123 -4.61 13.55 28.20
C GLU A 123 -4.19 14.50 27.08
N THR A 124 -5.14 14.81 26.20
CA THR A 124 -5.08 15.94 25.27
C THR A 124 -6.21 16.90 25.64
N ASN A 125 -6.16 18.15 25.16
CA ASN A 125 -7.18 19.21 25.34
C ASN A 125 -8.65 18.80 25.09
N LYS A 126 -8.91 17.59 24.59
CA LYS A 126 -10.24 17.09 24.20
C LYS A 126 -10.60 15.73 24.81
N VAL A 127 -9.63 14.88 25.17
CA VAL A 127 -9.85 13.46 25.52
C VAL A 127 -8.79 12.99 26.52
N LYS A 128 -9.20 12.25 27.55
CA LYS A 128 -8.34 11.46 28.44
C LYS A 128 -8.58 9.97 28.17
N GLU A 129 -7.55 9.23 27.78
CA GLU A 129 -7.63 7.78 27.59
C GLU A 129 -6.32 7.09 27.97
N ASP A 130 -6.41 5.83 28.41
CA ASP A 130 -5.25 5.02 28.76
C ASP A 130 -4.72 4.26 27.53
N PHE A 131 -3.43 4.38 27.28
CA PHE A 131 -2.74 3.69 26.19
C PHE A 131 -1.63 2.79 26.71
N LYS A 132 -1.45 1.67 26.02
CA LYS A 132 -0.31 0.79 26.24
C LYS A 132 0.88 1.27 25.43
N PHE A 133 2.02 1.43 26.07
CA PHE A 133 3.29 1.81 25.48
C PHE A 133 4.32 0.71 25.68
N ILE A 134 5.17 0.54 24.68
CA ILE A 134 6.31 -0.35 24.73
C ILE A 134 7.54 0.44 25.11
N VAL A 135 8.25 -0.04 26.14
CA VAL A 135 9.46 0.58 26.66
C VAL A 135 10.67 -0.01 25.94
N THR A 136 11.38 0.82 25.20
CA THR A 136 12.58 0.43 24.44
C THR A 136 13.86 0.96 25.07
N THR A 137 14.99 0.28 24.87
CA THR A 137 16.32 0.83 25.20
C THR A 137 16.84 1.80 24.15
N LEU A 138 16.21 1.89 22.98
CA LEU A 138 16.64 2.79 21.91
C LEU A 138 16.49 4.25 22.34
N GLU A 139 17.49 5.06 22.02
CA GLU A 139 17.42 6.52 22.17
C GLU A 139 16.72 7.12 20.94
N SER A 140 15.39 7.08 20.95
CA SER A 140 14.55 7.69 19.92
C SER A 140 13.51 8.60 20.55
N SER A 141 12.84 9.45 19.76
CA SER A 141 11.67 10.16 20.25
C SER A 141 10.54 9.20 20.62
N THR A 142 9.65 9.64 21.51
CA THR A 142 8.43 8.89 21.84
C THR A 142 7.50 8.90 20.62
N ILE A 143 6.99 7.74 20.23
CA ILE A 143 6.13 7.59 19.05
C ILE A 143 4.74 7.18 19.51
N LEU A 144 3.74 7.92 19.03
CA LEU A 144 2.33 7.53 19.15
C LEU A 144 1.92 6.76 17.91
N GLY A 145 1.40 5.57 18.13
CA GLY A 145 0.81 4.73 17.11
C GLY A 145 -0.51 5.31 16.60
N LEU A 146 -0.87 4.94 15.38
CA LEU A 146 -2.05 5.41 14.69
C LEU A 146 -3.34 5.26 15.51
N SER A 147 -3.53 4.10 16.17
CA SER A 147 -4.74 3.87 16.97
C SER A 147 -4.87 4.84 18.15
N ALA A 148 -3.74 5.21 18.78
CA ALA A 148 -3.75 6.20 19.85
C ALA A 148 -4.02 7.60 19.31
N CYS A 149 -3.41 7.96 18.17
CA CYS A 149 -3.64 9.26 17.52
C CYS A 149 -5.09 9.47 17.06
N GLU A 150 -5.78 8.42 16.60
CA GLU A 150 -7.21 8.46 16.26
C GLU A 150 -8.08 8.69 17.51
N LYS A 151 -7.83 7.93 18.59
CA LYS A 151 -8.59 8.00 19.85
C LYS A 151 -8.40 9.32 20.58
N LEU A 152 -7.16 9.81 20.63
CA LEU A 152 -6.82 11.14 21.15
C LEU A 152 -7.31 12.28 20.24
N ARG A 153 -7.95 11.97 19.09
CA ARG A 153 -8.44 12.92 18.08
C ARG A 153 -7.35 13.88 17.59
N LEU A 154 -6.09 13.44 17.61
CA LEU A 154 -4.94 14.15 17.02
C LEU A 154 -5.02 14.08 15.49
N ILE A 155 -5.50 12.96 14.96
CA ILE A 155 -5.72 12.75 13.53
C ILE A 155 -7.21 12.51 13.30
N LYS A 156 -7.80 13.32 12.40
CA LYS A 156 -9.16 13.09 11.92
C LYS A 156 -9.09 12.35 10.58
N ARG A 157 -9.27 11.04 10.61
CA ARG A 157 -9.46 10.26 9.40
C ARG A 157 -10.85 10.53 8.81
N LEU A 158 -10.89 11.27 7.71
CA LEU A 158 -12.10 11.49 6.93
C LEU A 158 -12.40 10.28 6.03
N TYR A 159 -12.40 9.06 6.56
CA TYR A 159 -12.85 7.86 5.83
C TYR A 159 -14.38 7.72 5.87
N ASN A 160 -15.10 8.81 5.60
CA ASN A 160 -16.51 8.70 5.25
C ASN A 160 -16.61 8.40 3.75
N VAL A 161 -16.33 7.15 3.36
CA VAL A 161 -17.10 6.51 2.29
C VAL A 161 -18.30 5.86 2.98
N ARG A 162 -19.22 6.71 3.48
CA ARG A 162 -20.49 6.22 4.00
C ARG A 162 -21.21 5.55 2.83
N LYS A 163 -21.55 4.26 2.96
CA LYS A 163 -22.65 3.63 2.21
C LYS A 163 -23.97 4.22 2.76
N GLY A 164 -24.15 5.53 2.56
CA GLY A 164 -25.35 6.27 2.93
C GLY A 164 -26.10 6.61 1.65
N SER A 165 -27.29 6.04 1.52
CA SER A 165 -28.32 6.47 0.57
C SER A 165 -28.48 7.99 0.62
N GLY A 166 -28.15 8.70 -0.46
CA GLY A 166 -28.50 10.13 -0.59
C GLY A 166 -27.43 11.08 -1.12
N CYS A 167 -26.20 10.64 -1.37
CA CYS A 167 -25.27 11.41 -2.19
C CYS A 167 -24.74 10.52 -3.30
N SER A 168 -24.99 10.93 -4.56
CA SER A 168 -24.48 10.29 -5.77
C SER A 168 -22.95 10.39 -5.84
N ARG A 169 -22.27 9.61 -5.00
CA ARG A 169 -20.83 9.36 -5.13
C ARG A 169 -20.67 8.43 -6.30
N ILE A 170 -20.15 8.95 -7.41
CA ILE A 170 -19.59 8.12 -8.47
C ILE A 170 -18.45 7.34 -7.81
N VAL A 171 -18.72 6.07 -7.51
CA VAL A 171 -17.67 5.12 -7.12
C VAL A 171 -16.86 4.95 -8.40
N GLU A 172 -15.80 5.73 -8.59
CA GLU A 172 -14.91 5.57 -9.73
C GLU A 172 -14.17 4.25 -9.60
N THR A 173 -14.81 3.17 -10.07
CA THR A 173 -14.15 1.89 -10.25
C THR A 173 -13.12 2.02 -11.38
N PRO A 174 -12.04 1.23 -11.39
CA PRO A 174 -11.07 1.22 -12.48
C PRO A 174 -11.74 1.07 -13.86
N GLN A 175 -12.85 0.32 -13.92
CA GLN A 175 -13.67 0.14 -15.12
C GLN A 175 -14.37 1.44 -15.56
N LEU A 176 -14.85 2.25 -14.61
CA LEU A 176 -15.43 3.57 -14.90
C LEU A 176 -14.38 4.54 -15.42
N ILE A 177 -13.15 4.50 -14.89
CA ILE A 177 -12.03 5.34 -15.36
C ILE A 177 -11.60 4.93 -16.77
N ILE A 178 -11.42 3.62 -17.01
CA ILE A 178 -11.08 3.10 -18.34
C ILE A 178 -12.19 3.43 -19.36
N LYS A 179 -13.46 3.37 -18.95
CA LYS A 179 -14.57 3.76 -19.80
C LYS A 179 -14.62 5.28 -20.06
N LYS A 180 -14.27 6.08 -19.05
CA LYS A 180 -14.28 7.56 -19.11
C LYS A 180 -13.16 8.11 -19.98
N PHE A 181 -11.98 7.49 -19.96
CA PHE A 181 -10.81 7.86 -20.76
C PHE A 181 -10.47 6.76 -21.77
N SER A 182 -11.50 6.13 -22.36
CA SER A 182 -11.29 5.00 -23.27
C SER A 182 -10.44 5.36 -24.49
N ASP A 183 -10.43 6.64 -24.87
CA ASP A 183 -9.60 7.26 -25.89
C ASP A 183 -8.11 7.37 -25.50
N GLU A 184 -7.79 7.56 -24.22
CA GLU A 184 -6.41 7.54 -23.72
C GLU A 184 -5.87 6.10 -23.60
N PHE A 185 -6.76 5.15 -23.30
CA PHE A 185 -6.41 3.74 -23.09
C PHE A 185 -6.55 2.86 -24.34
N SER A 186 -6.98 3.41 -25.47
CA SER A 186 -7.14 2.67 -26.71
C SER A 186 -6.49 3.35 -27.90
N GLY A 187 -6.01 2.54 -28.85
CA GLY A 187 -5.35 3.02 -30.06
C GLY A 187 -3.84 3.24 -29.91
N MET A 188 -3.24 3.78 -30.95
CA MET A 188 -1.84 4.16 -30.99
C MET A 188 -1.75 5.67 -30.73
N GLY A 189 -1.13 6.08 -29.62
CA GLY A 189 -0.99 7.49 -29.28
C GLY A 189 -0.17 8.25 -30.33
N ARG A 190 -0.65 9.44 -30.71
CA ARG A 190 0.06 10.35 -31.62
C ARG A 190 0.47 11.61 -30.88
N LEU A 191 1.77 11.89 -30.86
CA LEU A 191 2.28 13.17 -30.38
C LEU A 191 2.13 14.22 -31.49
N ASN A 192 1.38 15.28 -31.21
CA ASN A 192 1.21 16.42 -32.13
C ASN A 192 2.43 17.36 -32.12
N ARG A 193 3.64 16.79 -32.11
CA ARG A 193 4.90 17.54 -32.16
C ARG A 193 5.84 16.90 -33.16
N GLU A 194 6.40 17.72 -34.03
CA GLU A 194 7.42 17.29 -34.97
C GLU A 194 8.79 17.20 -34.28
N VAL A 195 9.50 16.10 -34.49
CA VAL A 195 10.86 15.89 -33.99
C VAL A 195 11.85 16.19 -35.10
N LYS A 196 12.75 17.16 -34.87
CA LYS A 196 13.81 17.54 -35.82
C LYS A 196 15.17 17.03 -35.32
N PHE A 197 15.82 16.17 -36.10
CA PHE A 197 17.18 15.70 -35.81
C PHE A 197 18.22 16.72 -36.32
N LYS A 198 19.14 17.15 -35.44
CA LYS A 198 20.27 17.99 -35.82
C LYS A 198 21.48 17.10 -36.12
N LEU A 199 22.05 17.22 -37.32
CA LEU A 199 23.24 16.48 -37.71
C LEU A 199 24.53 17.26 -37.36
N MET A 200 25.65 16.54 -37.23
CA MET A 200 26.98 17.12 -37.09
C MET A 200 27.40 17.88 -38.35
N LYS A 201 28.30 18.86 -38.19
CA LYS A 201 28.86 19.61 -39.34
C LYS A 201 29.70 18.64 -40.19
N ASN A 202 29.60 18.73 -41.51
CA ASN A 202 30.33 17.89 -42.48
C ASN A 202 30.00 16.38 -42.44
N CYS A 203 28.76 16.00 -42.09
CA CYS A 203 28.33 14.60 -42.13
C CYS A 203 28.24 14.07 -43.58
N ILE A 204 28.79 12.88 -43.82
CA ILE A 204 28.70 12.19 -45.10
C ILE A 204 27.41 11.36 -45.13
N PRO A 205 26.50 11.59 -46.09
CA PRO A 205 25.29 10.78 -46.22
C PRO A 205 25.61 9.29 -46.45
N ASN A 206 24.84 8.40 -45.82
CA ASN A 206 25.03 6.97 -45.95
C ASN A 206 23.77 6.30 -46.51
N VAL A 207 23.94 5.65 -47.65
CA VAL A 207 22.92 4.81 -48.29
C VAL A 207 23.37 3.36 -48.17
N THR A 208 22.74 2.60 -47.27
CA THR A 208 23.03 1.18 -47.13
C THR A 208 22.25 0.36 -48.16
N ALA A 209 22.93 -0.61 -48.79
CA ALA A 209 22.27 -1.57 -49.67
C ALA A 209 21.28 -2.43 -48.85
N GLN A 210 20.08 -2.64 -49.42
CA GLN A 210 19.01 -3.40 -48.78
C GLN A 210 19.43 -4.86 -48.53
N ARG A 211 19.21 -5.35 -47.31
CA ARG A 211 19.40 -6.77 -46.98
C ARG A 211 18.36 -7.65 -47.67
N LYS A 212 18.80 -8.80 -48.20
CA LYS A 212 17.92 -9.83 -48.76
C LYS A 212 17.05 -10.43 -47.65
N ILE A 213 15.76 -10.53 -47.90
CA ILE A 213 14.80 -11.21 -47.04
C ILE A 213 14.56 -12.61 -47.63
N PRO A 214 14.57 -13.69 -46.82
CA PRO A 214 14.22 -15.02 -47.31
C PRO A 214 12.84 -15.04 -47.95
N LEU A 215 12.70 -15.72 -49.09
CA LEU A 215 11.47 -15.76 -49.88
C LEU A 215 10.24 -16.18 -49.04
N ALA A 216 10.42 -17.17 -48.16
CA ALA A 216 9.37 -17.65 -47.25
C ALA A 216 8.82 -16.61 -46.26
N LEU A 217 9.51 -15.47 -46.08
CA LEU A 217 9.08 -14.38 -45.20
C LEU A 217 8.49 -13.20 -45.97
N HIS A 218 8.59 -13.13 -47.30
CA HIS A 218 8.13 -11.97 -48.08
C HIS A 218 6.64 -11.67 -47.85
N ASP A 219 5.78 -12.68 -47.94
CA ASP A 219 4.33 -12.49 -47.78
C ASP A 219 3.98 -12.00 -46.38
N LYS A 220 4.54 -12.65 -45.36
CA LYS A 220 4.34 -12.28 -43.95
C LYS A 220 4.87 -10.88 -43.62
N VAL A 221 5.96 -10.46 -44.28
CA VAL A 221 6.51 -9.10 -44.14
C VAL A 221 5.57 -8.08 -44.77
N LYS A 222 5.06 -8.37 -45.97
CA LYS A 222 4.12 -7.50 -46.69
C LYS A 222 2.81 -7.32 -45.93
N GLU A 223 2.21 -8.41 -45.46
CA GLU A 223 0.99 -8.40 -44.64
C GLU A 223 1.12 -7.54 -43.39
N LYS A 224 2.32 -7.51 -42.79
CA LYS A 224 2.55 -6.71 -41.59
C LYS A 224 2.88 -5.25 -41.88
N LEU A 225 3.52 -4.94 -43.01
CA LEU A 225 3.84 -3.56 -43.41
C LEU A 225 2.61 -2.81 -43.94
N GLN A 226 1.71 -3.49 -44.64
CA GLN A 226 0.51 -2.90 -45.21
C GLN A 226 -0.33 -2.08 -44.20
N PRO A 227 -0.72 -2.61 -43.02
CA PRO A 227 -1.47 -1.83 -42.03
C PRO A 227 -0.66 -0.68 -41.44
N MET A 228 0.68 -0.77 -41.40
CA MET A 228 1.54 0.34 -40.94
C MET A 228 1.56 1.50 -41.95
N VAL A 229 1.42 1.21 -43.24
CA VAL A 229 1.27 2.23 -44.29
C VAL A 229 -0.14 2.84 -44.26
N GLU A 230 -1.17 2.01 -44.13
CA GLU A 230 -2.56 2.46 -44.03
C GLU A 230 -2.81 3.33 -42.79
N THR A 231 -2.18 3.01 -41.66
CA THR A 231 -2.25 3.82 -40.43
C THR A 231 -1.31 5.04 -40.42
N VAL A 232 -0.64 5.34 -41.54
CA VAL A 232 0.29 6.47 -41.70
C VAL A 232 1.45 6.44 -40.69
N PHE A 233 1.80 5.24 -40.20
CA PHE A 233 2.96 5.04 -39.33
C PHE A 233 4.26 5.05 -40.13
N ILE A 234 4.23 4.52 -41.36
CA ILE A 234 5.33 4.56 -42.33
C ILE A 234 4.75 5.04 -43.67
N THR A 235 5.46 5.93 -44.35
CA THR A 235 5.06 6.43 -45.67
C THR A 235 6.01 5.90 -46.72
N LYS A 236 5.48 5.53 -47.90
CA LYS A 236 6.30 5.17 -49.05
C LYS A 236 7.00 6.42 -49.59
N VAL A 237 8.32 6.33 -49.75
CA VAL A 237 9.15 7.40 -50.34
C VAL A 237 9.76 6.84 -51.61
N ASP A 238 9.36 7.39 -52.75
CA ASP A 238 9.88 6.99 -54.08
C ASP A 238 11.02 7.90 -54.56
N GLU A 239 11.29 8.98 -53.83
CA GLU A 239 12.35 9.95 -54.16
C GLU A 239 13.72 9.52 -53.59
N PRO A 240 14.83 9.91 -54.24
CA PRO A 240 16.16 9.60 -53.74
C PRO A 240 16.42 10.29 -52.40
N THR A 241 16.77 9.51 -51.37
CA THR A 241 17.05 10.03 -50.04
C THR A 241 18.55 9.94 -49.71
N LYS A 242 19.03 10.93 -48.96
CA LYS A 242 20.42 11.01 -48.52
C LYS A 242 20.78 9.94 -47.47
N TRP A 243 19.80 9.44 -46.72
CA TRP A 243 19.99 8.50 -45.63
C TRP A 243 19.07 7.30 -45.82
N VAL A 244 19.66 6.12 -46.01
CA VAL A 244 18.91 4.86 -46.13
C VAL A 244 19.49 3.85 -45.14
N ASN A 245 18.66 3.47 -44.17
CA ASN A 245 19.01 2.48 -43.15
C ASN A 245 18.38 1.12 -43.49
N ASN A 246 19.08 0.06 -43.11
CA ASN A 246 18.64 -1.30 -43.36
C ASN A 246 17.51 -1.72 -42.43
N MET A 247 16.51 -2.41 -42.98
CA MET A 247 15.49 -3.10 -42.19
C MET A 247 15.91 -4.55 -41.94
N VAL A 248 15.84 -4.98 -40.68
CA VAL A 248 16.12 -6.34 -40.24
C VAL A 248 14.82 -6.99 -39.77
N VAL A 249 14.51 -8.15 -40.33
CA VAL A 249 13.35 -8.95 -39.95
C VAL A 249 13.80 -10.01 -38.95
N VAL A 250 13.22 -9.99 -37.75
CA VAL A 250 13.48 -10.97 -36.70
C VAL A 250 12.24 -11.83 -36.50
N ASN A 251 12.39 -13.14 -36.64
CA ASN A 251 11.31 -14.08 -36.33
C ASN A 251 11.23 -14.29 -34.81
N ALA A 252 10.21 -13.73 -34.16
CA ALA A 252 9.94 -14.00 -32.75
C ALA A 252 8.84 -15.07 -32.62
N PRO A 253 8.76 -15.81 -31.49
CA PRO A 253 7.96 -17.03 -31.37
C PRO A 253 6.48 -16.93 -31.74
N LYS A 254 5.90 -15.72 -31.70
CA LYS A 254 4.48 -15.48 -32.00
C LYS A 254 4.25 -14.48 -33.13
N LYS A 255 5.23 -13.63 -33.47
CA LYS A 255 5.08 -12.52 -34.42
C LYS A 255 6.41 -12.12 -35.02
N LEU A 256 6.43 -11.72 -36.30
CA LEU A 256 7.58 -11.04 -36.89
C LEU A 256 7.84 -9.71 -36.19
N ARG A 257 9.11 -9.31 -36.06
CA ARG A 257 9.51 -7.98 -35.57
C ARG A 257 10.37 -7.31 -36.63
N PHE A 258 10.07 -6.04 -36.92
CA PHE A 258 10.91 -5.20 -37.77
C PHE A 258 11.84 -4.39 -36.88
N ARG A 259 13.12 -4.36 -37.22
CA ARG A 259 14.12 -3.51 -36.58
C ARG A 259 14.78 -2.67 -37.65
N LEU A 260 14.89 -1.38 -37.40
CA LEU A 260 15.76 -0.53 -38.20
C LEU A 260 17.19 -0.66 -37.65
N ASP A 261 18.19 -0.68 -38.53
CA ASP A 261 19.60 -0.61 -38.17
C ASP A 261 20.15 0.80 -38.46
N PRO A 262 19.95 1.78 -37.55
CA PRO A 262 20.35 3.17 -37.76
C PRO A 262 21.80 3.45 -37.34
N ARG A 263 22.68 2.44 -37.25
CA ARG A 263 24.06 2.63 -36.74
C ARG A 263 24.80 3.80 -37.41
N PRO A 264 24.88 3.88 -38.76
CA PRO A 264 25.57 5.00 -39.43
C PRO A 264 24.88 6.35 -39.19
N PHE A 265 23.55 6.35 -39.07
CA PHE A 265 22.77 7.57 -38.82
C PHE A 265 22.97 8.08 -37.39
N ASN A 266 22.99 7.18 -36.40
CA ASN A 266 23.18 7.53 -34.99
C ASN A 266 24.57 8.12 -34.71
N GLU A 267 25.58 7.75 -35.49
CA GLU A 267 26.92 8.31 -35.38
C GLU A 267 26.98 9.78 -35.78
N VAL A 268 26.10 10.25 -36.67
CA VAL A 268 26.12 11.63 -37.18
C VAL A 268 25.09 12.56 -36.51
N ILE A 269 24.15 12.00 -35.74
CA ILE A 269 23.16 12.79 -34.99
C ILE A 269 23.84 13.46 -33.80
N LYS A 270 23.59 14.77 -33.62
CA LYS A 270 23.96 15.47 -32.40
C LYS A 270 23.10 14.99 -31.25
N LYS A 271 23.74 14.45 -30.22
CA LYS A 271 23.06 14.08 -28.97
C LYS A 271 22.64 15.35 -28.22
N PRO A 272 21.38 15.45 -27.75
CA PRO A 272 20.98 16.56 -26.91
C PRO A 272 21.74 16.49 -25.58
N THR A 273 22.18 17.64 -25.06
CA THR A 273 22.89 17.78 -23.78
C THR A 273 21.94 17.63 -22.57
N THR A 274 20.95 16.75 -22.65
CA THR A 274 20.06 16.49 -21.54
C THR A 274 20.74 15.52 -20.58
N GLN A 275 21.13 16.01 -19.41
CA GLN A 275 21.32 15.14 -18.26
C GLN A 275 19.95 14.56 -17.91
N SER A 276 19.72 13.31 -18.28
CA SER A 276 18.77 12.52 -17.51
C SER A 276 19.38 12.37 -16.12
N HIS A 277 19.02 13.27 -15.18
CA HIS A 277 19.07 12.96 -13.76
C HIS A 277 18.08 11.82 -13.50
N LEU A 278 18.42 10.62 -13.96
CA LEU A 278 17.85 9.38 -13.50
C LEU A 278 18.93 8.78 -12.61
N LEU A 279 18.76 9.08 -11.32
CA LEU A 279 19.07 8.19 -10.22
C LEU A 279 18.78 6.74 -10.66
N ILE A 280 19.80 6.05 -11.14
CA ILE A 280 19.91 4.62 -10.97
C ILE A 280 21.17 4.47 -10.14
N ALA A 281 20.97 4.57 -8.83
CA ALA A 281 21.89 3.96 -7.89
C ALA A 281 21.85 2.45 -8.16
N SER A 282 22.97 1.93 -8.61
CA SER A 282 23.39 0.54 -8.46
C SER A 282 24.89 0.49 -8.69
#